data_AF-A0A8J5VBJ9-F1
#
_entry.id   AF-A0A8J5VBJ9-F1
#
_cell.length_a   1.000
_cell.length_b   1.000
_cell.length_c   1.000
_cell.angle_alpha   90.00
_cell.angle_beta   90.00
_cell.angle_gamma   90.00
#
_symmetry.space_group_name_H-M   'P 1'
#
loop_
_entity.id
_entity.type
_entity.pdbx_description
1 polymer ?
#
loop_
_entity_poly.entity_id
_entity_poly.type
_entity_poly.pdbx_seq_one_letter_code
_entity_poly.pdbx_strand_id
1 'polypeptide(L)'
;MPKVRAESELLQAIVLLFERLGITFSDVGIRVSSRKVLQAVLNMYSIPEHLFIEVCVIVDKLGKLTREEIEKELISTGLPDKAVQGIIEVLSLKSLPKLEEVLGSDVEAVADLKKLFSFAEQYGYADWICFDGSVVRGLAYYTGIVFEAFDRKGELRAICGGGRYNKLLSTFGSEDIPACGFGFGDAVIVELLKEKGLLPDLSRQIDDIVFPLDEELEGPASTVASSLRKKDRSADLVQDKRLKWVFKHPERINASRLILVGKSEWERAETLWFLSFI
;
A
#
# COMPACT_ATOMS: atom_id res chain seq x y z
N MET A 1 -24.76 7.37 -8.66
CA MET A 1 -23.47 6.78 -9.09
C MET A 1 -22.34 7.35 -8.24
N PRO A 2 -21.46 6.52 -7.65
CA PRO A 2 -20.25 7.04 -7.01
C PRO A 2 -19.40 7.77 -8.05
N LYS A 3 -18.98 8.96 -7.66
CA LYS A 3 -18.23 9.90 -8.49
C LYS A 3 -16.73 9.67 -8.26
N VAL A 4 -15.90 10.35 -9.06
CA VAL A 4 -14.42 10.40 -8.96
C VAL A 4 -13.88 10.65 -7.54
N ARG A 5 -14.70 11.22 -6.65
CA ARG A 5 -14.37 11.40 -5.22
C ARG A 5 -13.98 10.09 -4.52
N ALA A 6 -14.55 8.96 -4.92
CA ALA A 6 -14.21 7.67 -4.30
C ALA A 6 -12.75 7.29 -4.60
N GLU A 7 -12.29 7.46 -5.84
CA GLU A 7 -10.89 7.26 -6.21
C GLU A 7 -9.97 8.27 -5.53
N SER A 8 -10.41 9.52 -5.37
CA SER A 8 -9.66 10.55 -4.64
C SER A 8 -9.43 10.18 -3.17
N GLU A 9 -10.45 9.68 -2.47
CA GLU A 9 -10.31 9.18 -1.09
C GLU A 9 -9.37 7.98 -0.99
N LEU A 10 -9.41 7.05 -1.95
CA LEU A 10 -8.47 5.92 -1.98
C LEU A 10 -7.02 6.38 -2.16
N LEU A 11 -6.78 7.35 -3.06
CA LEU A 11 -5.45 7.94 -3.25
C LEU A 11 -4.98 8.69 -2.00
N GLN A 12 -5.86 9.46 -1.35
CA GLN A 12 -5.56 10.13 -0.09
C GLN A 12 -5.17 9.12 1.01
N ALA A 13 -5.88 7.99 1.11
CA ALA A 13 -5.56 6.95 2.08
C ALA A 13 -4.17 6.33 1.83
N ILE A 14 -3.81 6.11 0.56
CA ILE A 14 -2.48 5.63 0.16
C ILE A 14 -1.40 6.67 0.54
N VAL A 15 -1.62 7.94 0.24
CA VAL A 15 -0.70 9.04 0.56
C VAL A 15 -0.51 9.17 2.07
N LEU A 16 -1.59 9.15 2.84
CA LEU A 16 -1.54 9.20 4.31
C LEU A 16 -0.74 8.04 4.89
N LEU A 17 -0.83 6.84 4.31
CA LEU A 17 -0.02 5.70 4.72
C LEU A 17 1.47 5.96 4.45
N PHE A 18 1.82 6.46 3.26
CA PHE A 18 3.21 6.82 2.96
C PHE A 18 3.77 7.87 3.92
N GLU A 19 3.02 8.94 4.17
CA GLU A 19 3.42 10.00 5.11
C GLU A 19 3.64 9.46 6.52
N ARG A 20 2.74 8.58 7.01
CA ARG A 20 2.87 7.94 8.34
C ARG A 20 4.07 7.02 8.45
N LEU A 21 4.53 6.46 7.33
CA LEU A 21 5.74 5.65 7.26
C LEU A 21 7.02 6.50 7.06
N GLY A 22 6.89 7.83 6.98
CA GLY A 22 8.02 8.75 6.74
C GLY A 22 8.46 8.83 5.28
N ILE A 23 7.68 8.27 4.35
CA ILE A 23 7.91 8.37 2.90
C ILE A 23 7.37 9.73 2.43
N THR A 24 8.06 10.34 1.46
CA THR A 24 7.70 11.65 0.89
C THR A 24 7.36 11.55 -0.59
N PHE A 25 6.76 12.62 -1.15
CA PHE A 25 6.47 12.70 -2.58
C PHE A 25 7.73 12.70 -3.47
N SER A 26 8.93 12.94 -2.93
CA SER A 26 10.19 12.78 -3.68
C SER A 26 10.65 11.33 -3.78
N ASP A 27 10.14 10.46 -2.92
CA ASP A 27 10.50 9.05 -2.87
C ASP A 27 9.57 8.22 -3.76
N VAL A 28 8.28 8.52 -3.71
CA VAL A 28 7.25 7.79 -4.44
C VAL A 28 6.34 8.72 -5.22
N GLY A 29 5.73 8.17 -6.26
CA GLY A 29 4.64 8.82 -6.98
C GLY A 29 3.52 7.83 -7.24
N ILE A 30 2.37 8.35 -7.67
CA ILE A 30 1.22 7.56 -8.07
C ILE A 30 0.84 7.97 -9.48
N ARG A 31 1.05 7.06 -10.44
CA ARG A 31 0.62 7.24 -11.82
C ARG A 31 -0.86 6.96 -11.90
N VAL A 32 -1.59 7.83 -12.59
CA VAL A 32 -3.04 7.72 -12.75
C VAL A 32 -3.42 7.80 -14.23
N SER A 33 -4.39 6.99 -14.62
CA SER A 33 -5.03 7.02 -15.92
C SER A 33 -6.49 6.58 -15.80
N SER A 34 -7.17 6.38 -16.91
CA SER A 34 -8.51 5.79 -16.95
C SER A 34 -8.65 4.89 -18.15
N ARG A 35 -9.25 3.71 -17.95
CA ARG A 35 -9.59 2.80 -19.06
C ARG A 35 -10.56 3.40 -20.06
N LYS A 36 -11.34 4.42 -19.64
CA LYS A 36 -12.18 5.22 -20.54
C LYS A 36 -11.36 5.99 -21.58
N VAL A 37 -10.08 6.27 -21.32
CA VAL A 37 -9.16 6.89 -22.30
C VAL A 37 -8.96 5.97 -23.49
N LEU A 38 -8.58 4.72 -23.24
CA LEU A 38 -8.39 3.73 -24.28
C LEU A 38 -9.72 3.42 -25.00
N GLN A 39 -10.83 3.36 -24.27
CA GLN A 39 -12.16 3.20 -24.86
C GLN A 39 -12.50 4.36 -25.80
N ALA A 40 -12.19 5.61 -25.43
CA ALA A 40 -12.44 6.78 -26.28
C ALA A 40 -11.64 6.70 -27.58
N VAL A 41 -10.36 6.29 -27.53
CA VAL A 41 -9.54 6.08 -28.72
C VAL A 41 -10.16 5.01 -29.63
N LEU A 42 -10.55 3.86 -29.07
CA LEU A 42 -11.17 2.79 -29.86
C LEU A 42 -12.48 3.24 -30.52
N ASN A 43 -13.30 4.04 -29.82
CA ASN A 43 -14.53 4.59 -30.35
C ASN A 43 -14.28 5.57 -31.52
N MET A 44 -13.22 6.39 -31.47
CA MET A 44 -12.85 7.29 -32.59
C MET A 44 -12.59 6.53 -33.89
N TYR A 45 -12.03 5.32 -33.78
CA TYR A 45 -11.75 4.45 -34.93
C TYR A 45 -12.86 3.43 -35.22
N SER A 46 -14.03 3.58 -34.58
CA SER A 46 -15.18 2.68 -34.73
C SER A 46 -14.86 1.20 -34.45
N ILE A 47 -13.96 0.96 -33.50
CA ILE A 47 -13.56 -0.40 -33.11
C ILE A 47 -14.62 -1.03 -32.21
N PRO A 48 -15.01 -2.30 -32.46
CA PRO A 48 -15.99 -3.01 -31.62
C PRO A 48 -15.57 -3.15 -30.15
N GLU A 49 -16.53 -3.00 -29.22
CA GLU A 49 -16.28 -3.10 -27.77
C GLU A 49 -15.71 -4.46 -27.32
N HIS A 50 -16.00 -5.55 -28.03
CA HIS A 50 -15.51 -6.87 -27.63
C HIS A 50 -13.98 -7.00 -27.70
N LEU A 51 -13.31 -6.16 -28.50
CA LEU A 51 -11.85 -6.11 -28.57
C LEU A 51 -11.22 -5.34 -27.41
N PHE A 52 -12.01 -4.58 -26.63
CA PHE A 52 -11.50 -3.71 -25.58
C PHE A 52 -10.64 -4.45 -24.54
N ILE A 53 -11.11 -5.61 -24.07
CA ILE A 53 -10.41 -6.40 -23.05
C ILE A 53 -9.10 -6.96 -23.61
N GLU A 54 -9.11 -7.43 -24.85
CA GLU A 54 -7.91 -7.95 -25.52
C GLU A 54 -6.85 -6.85 -25.68
N VAL A 55 -7.26 -5.66 -26.13
CA VAL A 55 -6.37 -4.49 -26.22
C VAL A 55 -5.81 -4.11 -24.85
N CYS A 56 -6.62 -4.08 -23.79
CA CYS A 56 -6.14 -3.79 -22.43
C CYS A 56 -5.07 -4.80 -21.97
N VAL A 57 -5.24 -6.08 -22.28
CA VAL A 57 -4.28 -7.15 -21.92
C VAL A 57 -2.98 -6.99 -22.67
N ILE A 58 -3.03 -6.63 -23.96
CA ILE A 58 -1.83 -6.36 -24.77
C ILE A 58 -1.09 -5.13 -24.21
N VAL A 59 -1.82 -4.05 -23.96
CA VAL A 59 -1.25 -2.78 -23.48
C VAL A 59 -0.58 -2.92 -22.10
N ASP A 60 -1.10 -3.77 -21.21
CA ASP A 60 -0.46 -4.03 -19.90
C ASP A 60 0.95 -4.63 -20.04
N LYS A 61 1.28 -5.22 -21.19
CA LYS A 61 2.62 -5.74 -21.48
C LYS A 61 3.63 -4.66 -21.88
N LEU A 62 3.24 -3.38 -22.01
CA LEU A 62 4.16 -2.28 -22.38
C LEU A 62 5.35 -2.13 -21.42
N GLY A 63 5.22 -2.55 -20.16
CA GLY A 63 6.34 -2.55 -19.21
C GLY A 63 7.34 -3.70 -19.41
N LYS A 64 7.06 -4.64 -20.32
CA LYS A 64 7.84 -5.87 -20.52
C LYS A 64 8.30 -6.09 -21.96
N LEU A 65 7.51 -5.62 -22.93
CA LEU A 65 7.77 -5.78 -24.35
C LEU A 65 8.18 -4.44 -24.98
N THR A 66 8.88 -4.53 -26.10
CA THR A 66 9.21 -3.38 -26.94
C THR A 66 7.95 -2.82 -27.61
N ARG A 67 8.03 -1.56 -28.05
CA ARG A 67 6.93 -0.90 -28.76
C ARG A 67 6.55 -1.66 -30.04
N GLU A 68 7.55 -2.13 -30.78
CA GLU A 68 7.37 -2.85 -32.03
C GLU A 68 6.66 -4.21 -31.82
N GLU A 69 6.92 -4.87 -30.69
CA GLU A 69 6.22 -6.11 -30.32
C GLU A 69 4.76 -5.84 -29.96
N ILE A 70 4.48 -4.76 -29.22
CA ILE A 70 3.11 -4.36 -28.87
C ILE A 70 2.32 -3.96 -30.11
N GLU A 71 2.90 -3.18 -31.03
CA GLU A 71 2.25 -2.81 -32.29
C GLU A 71 1.90 -4.04 -33.12
N LYS A 72 2.79 -5.04 -33.20
CA LYS A 72 2.52 -6.32 -33.88
C LYS A 72 1.38 -7.10 -33.22
N GLU A 73 1.36 -7.19 -31.90
CA GLU A 73 0.26 -7.85 -31.18
C GLU A 73 -1.07 -7.15 -31.44
N LEU A 74 -1.12 -5.81 -31.37
CA LEU A 74 -2.33 -5.03 -31.65
C LEU A 74 -2.83 -5.20 -33.08
N ILE A 75 -1.93 -5.23 -34.07
CA ILE A 75 -2.32 -5.49 -35.47
C ILE A 75 -2.91 -6.90 -35.61
N SER A 76 -2.37 -7.88 -34.88
CA SER A 76 -2.83 -9.27 -34.94
C SER A 76 -4.26 -9.48 -34.44
N THR A 77 -4.81 -8.55 -33.63
CA THR A 77 -6.21 -8.58 -33.19
C THR A 77 -7.18 -8.05 -34.26
N GLY A 78 -6.68 -7.67 -35.44
CA GLY A 78 -7.48 -7.13 -36.53
C GLY A 78 -7.74 -5.62 -36.46
N LEU A 79 -7.00 -4.88 -35.62
CA LEU A 79 -7.07 -3.42 -35.57
C LEU A 79 -6.45 -2.80 -36.83
N PRO A 80 -7.06 -1.74 -37.39
CA PRO A 80 -6.45 -0.99 -38.48
C PRO A 80 -5.23 -0.21 -37.97
N ASP A 81 -4.19 -0.07 -38.80
CA ASP A 81 -2.93 0.60 -38.44
C ASP A 81 -3.12 1.98 -37.80
N LYS A 82 -4.10 2.76 -38.29
CA LYS A 82 -4.45 4.08 -37.73
C LYS A 82 -4.92 3.99 -36.27
N ALA A 83 -5.70 2.97 -35.93
CA ALA A 83 -6.15 2.77 -34.55
C ALA A 83 -4.98 2.38 -33.65
N VAL A 84 -4.10 1.50 -34.13
CA VAL A 84 -2.88 1.12 -33.40
C VAL A 84 -2.01 2.34 -33.12
N GLN A 85 -1.78 3.20 -34.12
CA GLN A 85 -1.04 4.46 -33.95
C GLN A 85 -1.68 5.38 -32.91
N GLY A 86 -3.01 5.56 -32.96
CA GLY A 86 -3.73 6.38 -31.98
C GLY A 86 -3.67 5.82 -30.56
N ILE A 87 -3.74 4.48 -30.41
CA ILE A 87 -3.54 3.81 -29.11
C ILE A 87 -2.14 4.13 -28.59
N ILE A 88 -1.10 3.89 -29.38
CA ILE A 88 0.29 4.10 -28.96
C ILE A 88 0.58 5.57 -28.64
N GLU A 89 0.03 6.50 -29.42
CA GLU A 89 0.13 7.94 -29.16
C GLU A 89 -0.40 8.28 -27.76
N VAL A 90 -1.64 7.88 -27.46
CA VAL A 90 -2.27 8.17 -26.17
C VAL A 90 -1.57 7.50 -24.99
N LEU A 91 -1.11 6.26 -25.15
CA LEU A 91 -0.36 5.54 -24.11
C LEU A 91 1.02 6.17 -23.83
N SER A 92 1.58 6.90 -24.81
CA SER A 92 2.84 7.62 -24.66
C SER A 92 2.69 8.96 -23.92
N LEU A 93 1.47 9.46 -23.73
CA LEU A 93 1.22 10.74 -23.09
C LEU A 93 1.47 10.68 -21.58
N LYS A 94 2.24 11.65 -21.07
CA LYS A 94 2.51 11.86 -19.63
C LYS A 94 1.94 13.18 -19.10
N SER A 95 1.09 13.83 -19.89
CA SER A 95 0.50 15.14 -19.58
C SER A 95 -1.01 15.12 -19.84
N LEU A 96 -1.79 15.43 -18.80
CA LEU A 96 -3.25 15.54 -18.91
C LEU A 96 -3.69 16.64 -19.90
N PRO A 97 -3.06 17.83 -19.94
CA PRO A 97 -3.35 18.82 -20.99
C PRO A 97 -3.15 18.28 -22.42
N LYS A 98 -2.10 17.49 -22.66
CA LYS A 98 -1.88 16.89 -24.00
C LYS A 98 -2.93 15.83 -24.32
N LEU A 99 -3.37 15.07 -23.32
CA LEU A 99 -4.49 14.14 -23.49
C LEU A 99 -5.77 14.88 -23.89
N GLU A 100 -6.04 16.03 -23.26
CA GLU A 100 -7.17 16.89 -23.58
C GLU A 100 -7.08 17.45 -25.02
N GLU A 101 -5.87 17.80 -25.49
CA GLU A 101 -5.65 18.21 -26.89
C GLU A 101 -5.97 17.09 -27.90
N VAL A 102 -5.61 15.84 -27.56
CA VAL A 102 -5.80 14.68 -28.46
C VAL A 102 -7.25 14.18 -28.47
N LEU A 103 -7.89 14.08 -27.30
CA LEU A 103 -9.23 13.48 -27.17
C LEU A 103 -10.36 14.51 -27.10
N GLY A 104 -10.05 15.76 -26.74
CA GLY A 104 -11.03 16.80 -26.47
C GLY A 104 -11.49 16.83 -25.01
N SER A 105 -11.88 18.02 -24.55
CA SER A 105 -12.34 18.28 -23.18
C SER A 105 -13.64 17.56 -22.81
N ASP A 106 -14.47 17.28 -23.81
CA ASP A 106 -15.83 16.74 -23.64
C ASP A 106 -15.84 15.22 -23.43
N VAL A 107 -14.69 14.56 -23.61
CA VAL A 107 -14.54 13.13 -23.34
C VAL A 107 -14.62 12.89 -21.83
N GLU A 108 -15.54 12.02 -21.42
CA GLU A 108 -15.81 11.70 -20.01
C GLU A 108 -14.53 11.32 -19.24
N ALA A 109 -13.62 10.59 -19.89
CA ALA A 109 -12.33 10.21 -19.30
C ALA A 109 -11.47 11.42 -18.91
N VAL A 110 -11.39 12.43 -19.78
CA VAL A 110 -10.63 13.67 -19.55
C VAL A 110 -11.29 14.48 -18.45
N ALA A 111 -12.62 14.62 -18.49
CA ALA A 111 -13.38 15.32 -17.46
C ALA A 111 -13.25 14.66 -16.07
N ASP A 112 -13.28 13.32 -16.01
CA ASP A 112 -13.10 12.56 -14.77
C ASP A 112 -11.67 12.73 -14.21
N LEU A 113 -10.64 12.64 -15.07
CA LEU A 113 -9.25 12.87 -14.65
C LEU A 113 -9.05 14.31 -14.15
N LYS A 114 -9.54 15.33 -14.85
CA LYS A 114 -9.45 16.74 -14.40
C LYS A 114 -10.09 16.94 -13.03
N LYS A 115 -11.24 16.33 -12.78
CA LYS A 115 -11.87 16.33 -11.45
C LYS A 115 -11.00 15.67 -10.39
N LEU A 116 -10.36 14.54 -10.71
CA LEU A 116 -9.48 13.85 -9.79
C LEU A 116 -8.27 14.71 -9.40
N PHE A 117 -7.61 15.34 -10.38
CA PHE A 117 -6.49 16.25 -10.12
C PHE A 117 -6.92 17.48 -9.32
N SER A 118 -8.11 18.03 -9.59
CA SER A 118 -8.66 19.11 -8.78
C SER A 118 -8.95 18.69 -7.33
N PHE A 119 -9.43 17.46 -7.10
CA PHE A 119 -9.56 16.95 -5.73
C PHE A 119 -8.19 16.74 -5.08
N ALA A 120 -7.19 16.27 -5.82
CA ALA A 120 -5.84 16.10 -5.29
C ALA A 120 -5.23 17.41 -4.77
N GLU A 121 -5.48 18.53 -5.45
CA GLU A 121 -5.11 19.86 -4.96
C GLU A 121 -5.84 20.21 -3.65
N GLN A 122 -7.14 19.95 -3.56
CA GLN A 122 -7.96 20.25 -2.39
C GLN A 122 -7.62 19.41 -1.16
N TYR A 123 -7.28 18.14 -1.36
CA TYR A 123 -6.84 17.24 -0.30
C TYR A 123 -5.36 17.44 0.06
N GLY A 124 -4.58 18.12 -0.80
CA GLY A 124 -3.17 18.42 -0.54
C GLY A 124 -2.18 17.33 -0.98
N TYR A 125 -2.56 16.46 -1.92
CA TYR A 125 -1.68 15.39 -2.43
C TYR A 125 -1.31 15.53 -3.92
N ALA A 126 -1.52 16.71 -4.52
CA ALA A 126 -1.24 16.92 -5.95
C ALA A 126 0.19 16.51 -6.37
N ASP A 127 1.20 16.79 -5.54
CA ASP A 127 2.61 16.44 -5.83
C ASP A 127 2.89 14.93 -5.84
N TRP A 128 1.99 14.13 -5.26
CA TRP A 128 2.10 12.68 -5.21
C TRP A 128 1.60 12.02 -6.49
N ILE A 129 0.71 12.67 -7.26
CA ILE A 129 0.07 12.05 -8.42
C ILE A 129 0.59 12.63 -9.74
N CYS A 130 0.64 11.81 -10.77
CA CYS A 130 0.92 12.24 -12.14
C CYS A 130 0.07 11.46 -13.15
N PHE A 131 -0.24 12.09 -14.28
CA PHE A 131 -0.94 11.40 -15.36
C PHE A 131 0.04 10.55 -16.15
N ASP A 132 -0.35 9.31 -16.46
CA ASP A 132 0.40 8.42 -17.32
C ASP A 132 -0.55 7.57 -18.17
N GLY A 133 -0.61 7.85 -19.47
CA GLY A 133 -1.47 7.14 -20.41
C GLY A 133 -1.21 5.63 -20.46
N SER A 134 0.01 5.18 -20.16
CA SER A 134 0.39 3.76 -20.22
C SER A 134 -0.18 2.92 -19.07
N VAL A 135 -0.73 3.53 -18.03
CA VAL A 135 -1.32 2.79 -16.90
C VAL A 135 -2.70 2.26 -17.26
N VAL A 136 -2.81 0.95 -17.50
CA VAL A 136 -4.10 0.27 -17.76
C VAL A 136 -4.47 -0.78 -16.71
N ARG A 137 -3.46 -1.28 -15.99
CA ARG A 137 -3.48 -2.39 -15.02
C ARG A 137 -3.96 -3.73 -15.63
N GLY A 138 -3.28 -4.82 -15.30
CA GLY A 138 -3.50 -6.13 -15.94
C GLY A 138 -4.77 -6.90 -15.58
N LEU A 139 -5.62 -6.40 -14.67
CA LEU A 139 -6.84 -7.09 -14.27
C LEU A 139 -8.02 -6.67 -15.17
N ALA A 140 -8.70 -7.65 -15.77
CA ALA A 140 -9.73 -7.40 -16.78
C ALA A 140 -10.93 -6.57 -16.28
N TYR A 141 -11.20 -6.57 -14.97
CA TYR A 141 -12.42 -6.02 -14.39
C TYR A 141 -12.46 -4.49 -14.22
N TYR A 142 -11.37 -3.76 -14.46
CA TYR A 142 -11.38 -2.31 -14.32
C TYR A 142 -12.19 -1.64 -15.45
N THR A 143 -12.97 -0.63 -15.09
CA THR A 143 -13.92 0.07 -15.98
C THR A 143 -13.74 1.59 -16.01
N GLY A 144 -12.82 2.16 -15.23
CA GLY A 144 -12.68 3.60 -15.05
C GLY A 144 -11.25 4.02 -14.70
N ILE A 145 -11.12 4.98 -13.79
CA ILE A 145 -9.82 5.42 -13.27
C ILE A 145 -9.05 4.23 -12.72
N VAL A 146 -7.76 4.17 -13.05
CA VAL A 146 -6.80 3.18 -12.57
C VAL A 146 -5.54 3.92 -12.12
N PHE A 147 -4.85 3.35 -11.14
CA PHE A 147 -3.66 3.97 -10.58
C PHE A 147 -2.66 2.95 -10.07
N GLU A 148 -1.40 3.37 -10.01
CA GLU A 148 -0.26 2.57 -9.57
C GLU A 148 0.76 3.45 -8.82
N ALA A 149 1.10 3.07 -7.59
CA ALA A 149 2.19 3.70 -6.86
C ALA A 149 3.53 3.08 -7.24
N PHE A 150 4.52 3.93 -7.48
CA PHE A 150 5.85 3.56 -7.93
C PHE A 150 6.91 4.31 -7.12
N ASP A 151 8.07 3.69 -6.95
CA ASP A 151 9.27 4.37 -6.46
C ASP A 151 9.83 5.28 -7.57
N ARG A 152 10.18 6.51 -7.22
CA ARG A 152 10.65 7.52 -8.19
C ARG A 152 12.06 7.24 -8.71
N LYS A 153 12.87 6.40 -8.04
CA LYS A 153 14.13 5.91 -8.64
C LYS A 153 13.88 4.90 -9.74
N GLY A 154 12.72 4.24 -9.74
CA GLY A 154 12.33 3.26 -10.75
C GLY A 154 13.02 1.92 -10.57
N GLU A 155 13.52 1.63 -9.37
CA GLU A 155 14.25 0.40 -9.06
C GLU A 155 13.31 -0.72 -8.60
N LEU A 156 12.19 -0.34 -7.99
CA LEU A 156 11.19 -1.26 -7.45
C LEU A 156 10.04 -1.52 -8.43
N ARG A 157 9.39 -2.67 -8.24
CA ARG A 157 8.08 -2.95 -8.85
C ARG A 157 7.02 -2.02 -8.25
N ALA A 158 5.81 -2.05 -8.82
CA ALA A 158 4.66 -1.33 -8.28
C ALA A 158 4.46 -1.64 -6.78
N ILE A 159 4.35 -0.58 -5.97
CA ILE A 159 4.19 -0.66 -4.51
C ILE A 159 2.74 -1.05 -4.18
N CYS A 160 1.79 -0.38 -4.83
CA CYS A 160 0.37 -0.68 -4.74
C CYS A 160 -0.33 -0.32 -6.05
N GLY A 161 -1.55 -0.81 -6.26
CA GLY A 161 -2.32 -0.48 -7.45
C GLY A 161 -3.80 -0.76 -7.29
N GLY A 162 -4.61 -0.01 -8.03
CA GLY A 162 -6.05 -0.03 -7.88
C GLY A 162 -6.79 0.66 -9.01
N GLY A 163 -8.10 0.78 -8.82
CA GLY A 163 -8.97 1.44 -9.77
C GLY A 163 -10.44 1.15 -9.56
N ARG A 164 -11.26 1.68 -10.47
CA ARG A 164 -12.72 1.50 -10.52
C ARG A 164 -13.11 0.27 -11.32
N TYR A 165 -14.06 -0.51 -10.81
CA TYR A 165 -14.56 -1.77 -11.38
C TYR A 165 -16.07 -1.90 -11.19
N ASN A 166 -16.84 -1.12 -11.94
CA ASN A 166 -18.29 -1.01 -11.74
C ASN A 166 -19.08 -2.27 -12.13
N LYS A 167 -18.50 -3.13 -12.99
CA LYS A 167 -19.15 -4.30 -13.57
C LYS A 167 -18.67 -5.63 -12.98
N LEU A 168 -17.86 -5.59 -11.92
CA LEU A 168 -17.29 -6.84 -11.38
C LEU A 168 -18.39 -7.73 -10.77
N LEU A 169 -19.36 -7.16 -10.06
CA LEU A 169 -20.39 -7.98 -9.40
C LEU A 169 -21.41 -8.57 -10.39
N SER A 170 -21.61 -7.94 -11.55
CA SER A 170 -22.47 -8.50 -12.59
C SER A 170 -21.88 -9.73 -13.28
N THR A 171 -20.54 -9.90 -13.27
CA THR A 171 -19.94 -11.17 -13.71
C THR A 171 -20.25 -12.35 -12.79
N PHE A 172 -20.76 -12.09 -11.58
CA PHE A 172 -21.22 -13.11 -10.62
C PHE A 172 -22.75 -13.22 -10.54
N GLY A 173 -23.48 -12.61 -11.47
CA GLY A 173 -24.95 -12.69 -11.53
C GLY A 173 -25.69 -11.69 -10.62
N SER A 174 -24.99 -10.68 -10.10
CA SER A 174 -25.61 -9.55 -9.38
C SER A 174 -25.92 -8.38 -10.32
N GLU A 175 -26.54 -7.32 -9.79
CA GLU A 175 -26.68 -6.05 -10.51
C GLU A 175 -25.34 -5.30 -10.58
N ASP A 176 -25.25 -4.35 -11.51
CA ASP A 176 -24.10 -3.45 -11.60
C ASP A 176 -24.03 -2.56 -10.34
N ILE A 177 -23.12 -2.90 -9.43
CA ILE A 177 -22.83 -2.12 -8.23
C ILE A 177 -21.47 -1.44 -8.42
N PRO A 178 -21.47 -0.10 -8.59
CA PRO A 178 -20.24 0.65 -8.77
C PRO A 178 -19.27 0.52 -7.57
N ALA A 179 -18.04 0.09 -7.85
CA ALA A 179 -17.01 -0.11 -6.82
C ALA A 179 -15.64 0.39 -7.30
N CYS A 180 -14.78 0.73 -6.35
CA CYS A 180 -13.37 1.01 -6.57
C CYS A 180 -12.56 0.60 -5.34
N GLY A 181 -11.29 0.29 -5.53
CA GLY A 181 -10.43 -0.20 -4.47
C GLY A 181 -8.99 -0.35 -4.96
N PHE A 182 -8.10 -0.75 -4.05
CA PHE A 182 -6.71 -1.02 -4.35
C PHE A 182 -6.20 -2.20 -3.52
N GLY A 183 -5.16 -2.84 -4.02
CA GLY A 183 -4.32 -3.75 -3.25
C GLY A 183 -3.01 -3.07 -2.88
N PHE A 184 -2.57 -3.27 -1.64
CA PHE A 184 -1.29 -2.76 -1.14
C PHE A 184 -0.45 -3.95 -0.67
N GLY A 185 0.65 -4.24 -1.37
CA GLY A 185 1.52 -5.38 -1.05
C GLY A 185 2.49 -5.04 0.06
N ASP A 186 2.78 -5.99 0.94
CA ASP A 186 3.72 -5.86 2.06
C ASP A 186 5.19 -5.99 1.63
N ALA A 187 5.49 -6.83 0.65
CA ALA A 187 6.87 -7.12 0.25
C ALA A 187 7.62 -5.87 -0.28
N VAL A 188 7.03 -5.14 -1.24
CA VAL A 188 7.69 -4.01 -1.91
C VAL A 188 7.82 -2.81 -0.98
N ILE A 189 6.80 -2.54 -0.16
CA ILE A 189 6.88 -1.44 0.81
C ILE A 189 7.96 -1.70 1.87
N VAL A 190 8.11 -2.93 2.34
CA VAL A 190 9.16 -3.28 3.31
C VAL A 190 10.55 -3.11 2.70
N GLU A 191 10.73 -3.46 1.43
CA GLU A 191 11.98 -3.22 0.69
C GLU A 191 12.30 -1.72 0.61
N LEU A 192 11.32 -0.90 0.20
CA LEU A 192 11.46 0.56 0.16
C LEU A 192 11.81 1.15 1.54
N LEU A 193 11.13 0.71 2.60
CA LEU A 193 11.39 1.19 3.96
C LEU A 193 12.79 0.82 4.45
N LYS A 194 13.30 -0.38 4.11
CA LYS A 194 14.66 -0.79 4.44
C LYS A 194 15.69 0.07 3.72
N GLU A 195 15.52 0.28 2.42
CA GLU A 195 16.40 1.12 1.61
C GLU A 195 16.46 2.56 2.14
N LYS A 196 15.31 3.08 2.59
CA LYS A 196 15.17 4.42 3.16
C LYS A 196 15.63 4.54 4.62
N GLY A 197 15.95 3.42 5.28
CA GLY A 197 16.23 3.42 6.72
C GLY A 197 15.03 3.82 7.59
N LEU A 198 13.81 3.65 7.07
CA LEU A 198 12.55 4.00 7.73
C LEU A 198 11.90 2.81 8.46
N LEU A 199 12.42 1.59 8.26
CA LEU A 199 11.90 0.42 8.96
C LEU A 199 12.36 0.47 10.43
N PRO A 200 11.44 0.60 11.40
CA PRO A 200 11.82 0.63 12.81
C PRO A 200 12.35 -0.74 13.26
N ASP A 201 13.03 -0.76 14.40
CA ASP A 201 13.31 -2.02 15.08
C ASP A 201 11.99 -2.62 15.59
N LEU A 202 11.59 -3.73 14.97
CA LEU A 202 10.40 -4.50 15.33
C LEU A 202 10.73 -5.62 16.34
N SER A 203 11.89 -5.55 17.00
CA SER A 203 12.25 -6.46 18.07
C SER A 203 11.15 -6.47 19.15
N ARG A 204 10.89 -7.65 19.71
CA ARG A 204 9.97 -7.77 20.83
C ARG A 204 10.48 -6.85 21.94
N GLN A 205 9.65 -5.91 22.37
CA GLN A 205 9.88 -5.11 23.56
C GLN A 205 8.92 -5.58 24.65
N ILE A 206 9.44 -5.71 25.86
CA ILE A 206 8.65 -6.03 27.05
C ILE A 206 8.96 -5.03 28.15
N ASP A 207 7.98 -4.67 28.95
CA ASP A 207 8.19 -3.69 30.01
C ASP A 207 8.91 -4.31 31.20
N ASP A 208 8.48 -5.50 31.62
CA ASP A 208 8.98 -6.14 32.83
C ASP A 208 9.22 -7.65 32.65
N ILE A 209 10.33 -8.13 33.19
CA ILE A 209 10.53 -9.54 33.51
C ILE A 209 10.41 -9.68 35.02
N VAL A 210 9.56 -10.59 35.48
CA VAL A 210 9.42 -10.95 36.89
C VAL A 210 10.04 -12.31 37.12
N PHE A 211 10.91 -12.43 38.12
CA PHE A 211 11.58 -13.68 38.45
C PHE A 211 11.59 -13.90 39.98
N PRO A 212 11.03 -15.01 40.48
CA PRO A 212 11.15 -15.40 41.89
C PRO A 212 12.57 -15.91 42.18
N LEU A 213 13.19 -15.44 43.27
CA LEU A 213 14.51 -15.93 43.68
C LEU A 213 14.47 -17.34 44.27
N ASP A 214 13.31 -17.75 44.79
CA ASP A 214 13.06 -19.04 45.44
C ASP A 214 11.69 -19.60 45.00
N GLU A 215 11.53 -20.92 45.02
CA GLU A 215 10.30 -21.63 44.61
C GLU A 215 9.08 -21.21 45.45
N GLU A 216 9.27 -20.95 46.74
CA GLU A 216 8.23 -20.44 47.65
C GLU A 216 7.63 -19.09 47.19
N LEU A 217 8.36 -18.33 46.36
CA LEU A 217 8.00 -17.00 45.90
C LEU A 217 7.31 -16.97 44.53
N GLU A 218 6.99 -18.13 43.94
CA GLU A 218 6.27 -18.21 42.67
C GLU A 218 4.87 -17.57 42.73
N GLY A 219 4.13 -17.80 43.82
CA GLY A 219 2.83 -17.19 44.07
C GLY A 219 2.92 -15.65 44.19
N PRO A 220 3.80 -15.12 45.06
CA PRO A 220 4.16 -13.70 45.09
C PRO A 220 4.53 -13.11 43.73
N ALA A 221 5.44 -13.74 42.99
CA ALA A 221 5.87 -13.28 41.67
C ALA A 221 4.72 -13.27 40.64
N SER A 222 3.80 -14.24 40.72
CA SER A 222 2.58 -14.26 39.91
C SER A 222 1.66 -13.08 40.24
N THR A 223 1.56 -12.71 41.52
CA THR A 223 0.77 -11.54 41.97
C THR A 223 1.38 -10.23 41.45
N VAL A 224 2.71 -10.11 41.47
CA VAL A 224 3.45 -8.98 40.90
C VAL A 224 3.20 -8.88 39.39
N ALA A 225 3.42 -9.96 38.64
CA ALA A 225 3.18 -9.98 37.20
C ALA A 225 1.73 -9.66 36.84
N SER A 226 0.75 -10.18 37.59
CA SER A 226 -0.67 -9.86 37.41
C SER A 226 -0.97 -8.38 37.66
N SER A 227 -0.39 -7.80 38.72
CA SER A 227 -0.54 -6.38 39.04
C SER A 227 0.05 -5.47 37.97
N LEU A 228 1.21 -5.82 37.41
CA LEU A 228 1.83 -5.08 36.29
C LEU A 228 0.95 -5.14 35.03
N ARG A 229 0.45 -6.32 34.68
CA ARG A 229 -0.48 -6.50 33.54
C ARG A 229 -1.78 -5.71 33.72
N LYS A 230 -2.33 -5.65 34.95
CA LYS A 230 -3.52 -4.81 35.27
C LYS A 230 -3.26 -3.31 35.14
N LYS A 231 -1.99 -2.88 35.13
CA LYS A 231 -1.56 -1.50 34.87
C LYS A 231 -1.14 -1.28 33.42
N ASP A 232 -1.58 -2.14 32.51
CA ASP A 232 -1.32 -2.08 31.07
C ASP A 232 0.17 -2.18 30.69
N ARG A 233 0.95 -2.88 31.53
CA ARG A 233 2.36 -3.20 31.26
C ARG A 233 2.50 -4.62 30.74
N SER A 234 3.35 -4.80 29.75
CA SER A 234 3.75 -6.11 29.25
C SER A 234 4.72 -6.77 30.23
N ALA A 235 4.37 -7.92 30.78
CA ALA A 235 5.19 -8.59 31.80
C ALA A 235 5.28 -10.10 31.58
N ASP A 236 6.51 -10.62 31.51
CA ASP A 236 6.81 -12.06 31.46
C ASP A 236 7.19 -12.54 32.87
N LEU A 237 6.54 -13.60 33.33
CA LEU A 237 6.94 -14.30 34.55
C LEU A 237 7.86 -15.45 34.14
N VAL A 238 9.14 -15.35 34.50
CA VAL A 238 10.14 -16.37 34.23
C VAL A 238 10.24 -17.29 35.44
N GLN A 239 10.15 -18.60 35.20
CA GLN A 239 10.32 -19.65 36.21
C GLN A 239 11.39 -20.64 35.75
N ASP A 240 11.97 -21.41 36.67
CA ASP A 240 12.90 -22.52 36.38
C ASP A 240 14.14 -22.15 35.54
N LYS A 241 14.72 -20.96 35.77
CA LYS A 241 15.95 -20.52 35.11
C LYS A 241 17.03 -20.15 36.11
N ARG A 242 18.29 -20.44 35.76
CA ARG A 242 19.45 -20.02 36.55
C ARG A 242 19.57 -18.49 36.49
N LEU A 243 19.96 -17.86 37.59
CA LEU A 243 20.15 -16.40 37.69
C LEU A 243 21.00 -15.81 36.55
N LYS A 244 22.10 -16.47 36.15
CA LYS A 244 22.93 -16.02 35.02
C LYS A 244 22.14 -15.89 33.70
N TRP A 245 21.14 -16.74 33.48
CA TRP A 245 20.26 -16.63 32.32
C TRP A 245 19.29 -15.47 32.51
N VAL A 246 18.70 -15.32 33.69
CA VAL A 246 17.73 -14.26 34.03
C VAL A 246 18.33 -12.87 33.84
N PHE A 247 19.59 -12.65 34.22
CA PHE A 247 20.25 -11.35 33.98
C PHE A 247 20.54 -11.05 32.50
N LYS A 248 20.68 -12.08 31.65
CA LYS A 248 20.93 -11.92 30.20
C LYS A 248 19.68 -11.87 29.35
N HIS A 249 18.55 -12.37 29.86
CA HIS A 249 17.32 -12.44 29.11
C HIS A 249 16.71 -11.05 28.79
N PRO A 250 16.67 -10.08 29.73
CA PRO A 250 16.21 -8.71 29.46
C PRO A 250 16.84 -8.10 28.21
N GLU A 251 18.17 -8.18 28.09
CA GLU A 251 18.92 -7.65 26.94
C GLU A 251 18.49 -8.29 25.60
N ARG A 252 18.15 -9.59 25.60
CA ARG A 252 17.78 -10.33 24.38
C ARG A 252 16.39 -10.01 23.86
N ILE A 253 15.48 -9.63 24.75
CA ILE A 253 14.08 -9.32 24.42
C ILE A 253 13.74 -7.86 24.69
N ASN A 254 14.78 -7.01 24.76
CA ASN A 254 14.67 -5.58 24.96
C ASN A 254 13.72 -5.21 26.11
N ALA A 255 13.90 -5.88 27.25
CA ALA A 255 13.07 -5.66 28.43
C ALA A 255 13.51 -4.41 29.19
N SER A 256 12.57 -3.53 29.52
CA SER A 256 12.91 -2.28 30.23
C SER A 256 13.38 -2.54 31.67
N ARG A 257 12.83 -3.56 32.34
CA ARG A 257 13.08 -3.85 33.75
C ARG A 257 13.14 -5.35 34.05
N LEU A 258 14.06 -5.74 34.93
CA LEU A 258 14.04 -7.02 35.62
C LEU A 258 13.64 -6.80 37.09
N ILE A 259 12.64 -7.55 37.54
CA ILE A 259 12.07 -7.53 38.88
C ILE A 259 12.37 -8.87 39.54
N LEU A 260 13.25 -8.83 40.56
CA LEU A 260 13.58 -10.00 41.36
C LEU A 260 12.73 -10.01 42.62
N VAL A 261 11.98 -11.10 42.82
CA VAL A 261 11.13 -11.29 43.99
C VAL A 261 11.89 -12.10 45.02
N GLY A 262 12.40 -11.42 46.05
CA GLY A 262 13.11 -11.99 47.19
C GLY A 262 12.25 -12.04 48.44
N LYS A 263 12.60 -12.95 49.36
CA LYS A 263 11.83 -13.23 50.57
C LYS A 263 11.77 -12.03 51.52
N SER A 264 12.91 -11.39 51.76
CA SER A 264 13.03 -10.20 52.62
C SER A 264 12.21 -9.01 52.10
N GLU A 265 12.24 -8.77 50.79
CA GLU A 265 11.55 -7.66 50.14
C GLU A 265 10.04 -7.88 50.15
N TRP A 266 9.62 -9.12 49.91
CA TRP A 266 8.20 -9.49 49.95
C TRP A 266 7.61 -9.35 51.36
N GLU A 267 8.29 -9.83 52.39
CA GLU A 267 7.84 -9.76 53.77
C GLU A 267 7.76 -8.31 54.29
N ARG A 268 8.63 -7.43 53.81
CA ARG A 268 8.65 -6.01 54.20
C ARG A 268 7.63 -5.14 53.44
N ALA A 269 6.92 -5.71 52.47
CA ALA A 269 6.15 -4.95 51.47
C ALA A 269 6.99 -3.84 50.80
N GLU A 270 8.31 -4.03 50.76
CA GLU A 270 9.25 -3.07 50.19
C GLU A 270 9.30 -3.23 48.67
N THR A 271 9.79 -2.18 48.01
CA THR A 271 9.87 -2.14 46.56
C THR A 271 10.89 -3.19 46.10
N LEU A 272 10.40 -4.17 45.33
CA LEU A 272 11.18 -5.23 44.69
C LEU A 272 12.42 -4.64 44.00
N TRP A 273 13.54 -5.37 43.99
CA TRP A 273 14.75 -4.91 43.32
C TRP A 273 14.46 -4.65 41.83
N PHE A 274 14.53 -3.39 41.43
CA PHE A 274 14.49 -2.99 40.03
C PHE A 274 15.91 -2.87 39.51
N LEU A 275 16.27 -3.73 38.58
CA LEU A 275 17.39 -3.44 37.69
C LEU A 275 16.78 -2.88 36.41
N SER A 276 16.91 -1.56 36.26
CA SER A 276 16.71 -0.88 34.99
C SER A 276 17.99 -1.05 34.17
N PHE A 277 17.88 -1.70 33.03
CA PHE A 277 18.96 -1.76 32.05
C PHE A 277 18.86 -0.49 31.20
N ILE A 278 19.96 0.26 31.08
CA ILE A 278 20.11 1.39 30.15
C ILE A 278 20.66 0.85 28.84
#